data_AF-A0A0F9WM11-F1
#
_entry.id   AF-A0A0F9WM11-F1
#
_cell.length_a   1.000
_cell.length_b   1.000
_cell.length_c   1.000
_cell.angle_alpha   90.00
_cell.angle_beta   90.00
_cell.angle_gamma   90.00
#
_symmetry.space_group_name_H-M   'P 1'
#
loop_
_entity.id
_entity.type
_entity.pdbx_description
1 polymer ?
#
loop_
_entity_poly.entity_id
_entity_poly.type
_entity_poly.pdbx_seq_one_letter_code
_entity_poly.pdbx_strand_id
1 'polypeptide(L)' 'MTQIAQQTGLGRESLYKALAPGSKLRYETVREIMDALGVKLTVSV' A
#
# COMPACT_ATOMS: atom_id res chain seq x y z
N MET A 1 -9.90 -3.72 2.96
CA MET A 1 -9.05 -2.59 3.40
C MET A 1 -8.80 -2.55 4.90
N THR A 2 -9.72 -3.04 5.76
CA THR A 2 -9.53 -3.05 7.22
C THR A 2 -8.36 -3.94 7.69
N GLN A 3 -8.18 -5.11 7.06
CA GLN A 3 -7.11 -6.04 7.41
C GLN A 3 -5.73 -5.52 6.98
N ILE A 4 -5.63 -4.92 5.78
CA ILE A 4 -4.42 -4.24 5.32
C ILE A 4 -4.10 -3.05 6.22
N ALA A 5 -5.09 -2.21 6.55
CA ALA A 5 -4.93 -1.09 7.48
C ALA A 5 -4.37 -1.52 8.85
N GLN A 6 -4.85 -2.67 9.37
CA GLN A 6 -4.36 -3.25 10.61
C GLN A 6 -2.92 -3.80 10.47
N GLN A 7 -2.60 -4.43 9.34
CA GLN A 7 -1.28 -5.04 9.10
C GLN A 7 -0.20 -4.01 8.76
N THR A 8 -0.53 -2.94 8.04
CA THR A 8 0.42 -1.89 7.64
C THR A 8 0.46 -0.72 8.63
N GLY A 9 -0.42 -0.70 9.65
CA GLY A 9 -0.57 0.45 10.54
C GLY A 9 -1.12 1.71 9.86
N LEU A 10 -1.56 1.61 8.60
CA LEU A 10 -2.12 2.74 7.85
C LEU A 10 -3.60 2.91 8.19
N GLY A 11 -4.01 4.15 8.44
CA GLY A 11 -5.44 4.47 8.53
C GLY A 11 -6.18 4.11 7.24
N ARG A 12 -7.45 3.67 7.36
CA ARG A 12 -8.30 3.33 6.20
C ARG A 12 -8.37 4.48 5.18
N GLU A 13 -8.50 5.72 5.66
CA GLU A 13 -8.53 6.91 4.79
C GLU A 13 -7.20 7.13 4.07
N SER A 14 -6.07 6.96 4.76
CA SER A 14 -4.73 7.04 4.18
C SER A 14 -4.56 5.99 3.08
N LEU A 15 -5.04 4.77 3.30
CA LEU A 15 -5.05 3.70 2.27
C LEU A 15 -5.89 4.06 1.05
N TYR A 16 -7.07 4.68 1.23
CA TYR A 16 -7.89 5.15 0.12
C TYR A 16 -7.21 6.26 -0.69
N LYS A 17 -6.60 7.25 -0.01
CA LYS A 17 -5.85 8.32 -0.68
C LYS A 17 -4.59 7.80 -1.36
N ALA A 18 -3.95 6.81 -0.75
CA ALA A 18 -2.81 6.13 -1.31
C ALA A 18 -3.20 5.41 -2.61
N LEU A 19 -4.24 4.59 -2.61
CA LEU A 19 -4.59 3.82 -3.81
C LEU A 19 -5.42 4.61 -4.85
N ALA A 20 -5.66 5.90 -4.62
CA ALA A 20 -6.34 6.76 -5.57
C ALA A 20 -5.49 7.07 -6.81
N PRO A 21 -6.09 7.22 -8.00
CA PRO A 21 -5.37 7.64 -9.21
C PRO A 21 -4.65 8.97 -9.01
N GLY A 22 -3.40 9.06 -9.49
CA GLY A 22 -2.58 10.28 -9.38
C GLY A 22 -2.03 10.57 -7.98
N SER A 23 -2.19 9.66 -7.03
CA SER A 23 -1.56 9.78 -5.72
C SER A 23 -0.03 9.72 -5.84
N LYS A 24 0.65 10.49 -4.98
CA LYS A 24 2.11 10.42 -4.84
C LYS A 24 2.46 9.45 -3.71
N LEU A 25 2.38 8.15 -3.98
CA LEU A 25 2.86 7.16 -3.02
C LEU A 25 4.36 7.23 -2.87
N ARG A 26 4.80 7.16 -1.61
CA ARG A 26 6.18 6.82 -1.30
C ARG A 26 6.36 5.31 -1.49
N TYR A 27 7.54 4.92 -1.95
CA TYR A 27 7.88 3.52 -2.16
C TYR A 27 7.70 2.67 -0.89
N GLU A 28 8.05 3.22 0.28
CA GLU A 28 7.85 2.56 1.59
C GLU A 28 6.40 2.09 1.79
N THR A 29 5.43 2.95 1.45
CA THR A 29 4.00 2.66 1.60
C THR A 29 3.56 1.59 0.61
N VAL A 30 4.06 1.63 -0.63
CA VAL A 30 3.81 0.58 -1.61
C VAL A 30 4.32 -0.75 -1.08
N ARG A 31 5.56 -0.78 -0.57
CA ARG A 31 6.19 -1.99 -0.05
C ARG A 31 5.41 -2.60 1.12
N GLU A 32 5.04 -1.80 2.11
CA GLU A 32 4.24 -2.27 3.26
C GLU A 32 2.88 -2.84 2.82
N ILE A 33 2.21 -2.18 1.85
CA ILE A 33 0.95 -2.68 1.29
C ILE A 33 1.16 -4.00 0.55
N MET A 34 2.22 -4.13 -0.25
CA MET A 34 2.54 -5.36 -0.98
C MET A 34 2.85 -6.51 0.00
N ASP A 35 3.61 -6.24 1.06
CA ASP A 35 3.93 -7.21 2.12
C ASP A 35 2.66 -7.66 2.86
N ALA A 36 1.76 -6.74 3.22
CA ALA A 36 0.48 -7.07 3.84
C ALA A 36 -0.47 -7.84 2.92
N LEU A 37 -0.36 -7.63 1.61
CA LEU A 37 -1.07 -8.40 0.59
C LEU A 37 -0.43 -9.77 0.31
N GLY A 38 0.77 -10.04 0.82
CA GLY A 38 1.51 -11.27 0.57
C GLY A 38 2.05 -11.38 -0.85
N VAL A 39 2.28 -10.26 -1.52
CA VAL A 39 2.75 -10.20 -2.92
C VAL A 39 4.12 -9.53 -3.02
N LYS A 40 4.92 -9.92 -4.02
CA LYS A 40 6.25 -9.35 -4.23
C LYS A 40 6.22 -8.35 -5.39
N LEU A 41 6.55 -7.09 -5.10
CA LEU A 41 6.76 -6.09 -6.13
C LEU A 41 8.03 -6.41 -6.93
N THR A 42 7.90 -6.58 -8.24
CA THR A 42 9.01 -6.84 -9.17
C THR A 42 8.96 -5.83 -10.31
N VAL A 43 10.12 -5.28 -10.67
CA VAL A 43 10.28 -4.40 -11.83
C VAL A 43 10.95 -5.21 -12.93
N SER A 44 10.33 -5.25 -14.11
CA SER A 44 10.92 -5.82 -15.32
C SER A 44 11.18 -4.71 -16.32
N VAL A 45 12.27 -4.87 -17.08
CA VAL A 45 12.56 -4.09 -18.29
C VAL A 45 11.91 -4.77 -19.48
#